data_AF-A0A2S9TN32-F1
#
_entry.id   AF-A0A2S9TN32-F1
#
_cell.length_a   1.000
_cell.length_b   1.000
_cell.length_c   1.000
_cell.angle_alpha   90.00
_cell.angle_beta   90.00
_cell.angle_gamma   90.00
#
_symmetry.space_group_name_H-M   'P 1'
#
loop_
_entity.id
_entity.type
_entity.pdbx_description
1 polymer ?
#
loop_
_entity_poly.entity_id
_entity_poly.type
_entity_poly.pdbx_seq_one_letter_code
_entity_poly.pdbx_strand_id
1 'polypeptide(L)' 'MERLEERISRALKQVDNDRYVLAIAVGQRADELSKGAKPLLSQNTQKMKYTDIAIDEIASGLLKINGFTEKK' A
#
# COMPACT_ATOMS: atom_id res chain seq x y z
N MET A 1 3.87 -1.17 18.65
CA MET A 1 3.76 -1.78 17.32
C MET A 1 2.27 -1.94 17.07
N GLU A 2 1.71 -1.24 16.10
CA GLU A 2 0.29 -1.39 15.74
C GLU A 2 0.04 -2.77 15.13
N ARG A 3 -1.18 -3.29 15.34
CA ARG A 3 -1.56 -4.60 14.78
C ARG A 3 -1.79 -4.49 13.27
N LEU A 4 -1.70 -5.62 12.58
CA LEU A 4 -1.87 -5.65 11.12
C LEU A 4 -3.27 -5.15 10.72
N GLU A 5 -4.29 -5.51 11.48
CA GLU A 5 -5.69 -5.14 11.24
C GLU A 5 -5.90 -3.62 11.34
N GLU A 6 -5.21 -2.95 12.27
CA GLU A 6 -5.25 -1.50 12.44
C GLU A 6 -4.57 -0.78 11.26
N ARG A 7 -3.46 -1.34 10.76
CA ARG A 7 -2.76 -0.85 9.56
C ARG A 7 -3.65 -0.98 8.33
N ILE A 8 -4.27 -2.13 8.13
CA ILE A 8 -5.22 -2.38 7.04
C ILE A 8 -6.44 -1.45 7.13
N SER A 9 -6.98 -1.24 8.33
CA SER A 9 -8.12 -0.33 8.53
C SER A 9 -7.82 1.11 8.11
N ARG A 10 -6.61 1.61 8.37
CA ARG A 10 -6.18 2.93 7.88
C ARG A 10 -5.97 2.96 6.37
N ALA A 11 -5.39 1.91 5.79
CA ALA A 11 -5.23 1.80 4.34
C ALA A 11 -6.58 1.76 3.61
N LEU A 12 -7.59 1.07 4.16
CA LEU A 12 -8.94 1.01 3.59
C LEU A 12 -9.60 2.39 3.46
N LYS A 13 -9.33 3.31 4.39
CA LYS A 13 -9.86 4.68 4.31
C LYS A 13 -9.33 5.47 3.11
N GLN A 14 -8.21 5.04 2.52
CA GLN A 14 -7.58 5.68 1.37
C GLN A 14 -8.14 5.18 0.03
N VAL A 15 -9.02 4.18 0.07
CA VAL A 15 -9.66 3.56 -1.09
C VAL A 15 -11.17 3.39 -0.89
N ASP A 16 -11.80 4.33 -0.16
CA ASP A 16 -13.24 4.33 0.11
C ASP A 16 -13.77 3.02 0.71
N ASN A 17 -12.94 2.34 1.50
CA ASN A 17 -13.18 1.02 2.08
C ASN A 17 -13.39 -0.12 1.06
N ASP A 18 -13.01 0.07 -0.20
CA ASP A 18 -13.00 -0.98 -1.20
C ASP A 18 -11.80 -1.93 -0.99
N ARG A 19 -12.11 -3.14 -0.51
CA ARG A 19 -11.12 -4.18 -0.23
C ARG A 19 -10.46 -4.73 -1.49
N TYR A 20 -11.19 -4.76 -2.60
CA TYR A 20 -10.66 -5.26 -3.87
C TYR A 20 -9.64 -4.27 -4.43
N VAL A 21 -9.98 -2.98 -4.46
CA VAL A 21 -9.06 -1.91 -4.85
C VAL A 21 -7.82 -1.92 -3.94
N LEU A 22 -7.98 -2.06 -2.62
CA LEU A 22 -6.85 -2.16 -1.71
C LEU A 22 -5.93 -3.35 -2.05
N ALA A 23 -6.51 -4.54 -2.27
CA ALA A 23 -5.74 -5.74 -2.56
C ALA A 23 -4.92 -5.60 -3.85
N ILE A 24 -5.51 -5.02 -4.89
CA ILE A 24 -4.83 -4.73 -6.15
C ILE A 24 -3.71 -3.70 -5.95
N ALA A 25 -3.99 -2.58 -5.26
CA ALA A 25 -3.01 -1.53 -5.02
C ALA A 25 -1.81 -2.04 -4.20
N VAL A 26 -2.05 -2.82 -3.14
CA VAL A 26 -1.00 -3.45 -2.33
C VAL A 26 -0.18 -4.41 -3.18
N GLY A 27 -0.82 -5.24 -4.01
CA GLY A 27 -0.13 -6.19 -4.88
C GLY A 27 0.77 -5.51 -5.91
N GLN A 28 0.25 -4.48 -6.61
CA GLN A 28 1.00 -3.68 -7.57
C GLN A 28 2.20 -3.01 -6.90
N ARG A 29 1.99 -2.38 -5.74
CA ARG A 29 3.06 -1.67 -5.06
C ARG A 29 4.13 -2.63 -4.49
N ALA A 30 3.71 -3.78 -3.95
CA ALA A 30 4.65 -4.79 -3.49
C ALA A 30 5.51 -5.36 -4.63
N ASP A 31 4.93 -5.54 -5.82
CA ASP A 31 5.65 -5.95 -7.02
C ASP A 31 6.68 -4.89 -7.46
N GLU A 32 6.33 -3.60 -7.47
CA GLU A 32 7.27 -2.51 -7.72
C GLU A 32 8.46 -2.53 -6.74
N LEU A 33 8.18 -2.67 -5.44
CA LEU A 33 9.21 -2.75 -4.40
C LEU A 33 10.12 -3.96 -4.59
N SER A 34 9.55 -5.11 -4.98
CA SER A 34 10.32 -6.33 -5.29
C SER A 34 11.26 -6.16 -6.49
N LYS A 35 10.91 -5.24 -7.42
CA LYS A 35 11.73 -4.88 -8.58
C LYS A 35 12.73 -3.76 -8.29
N GLY A 36 12.88 -3.36 -7.03
CA GLY A 36 13.86 -2.36 -6.59
C GLY A 36 13.32 -0.93 -6.54
N ALA A 37 12.00 -0.72 -6.62
CA ALA A 37 11.44 0.59 -6.32
C ALA A 37 11.78 0.99 -4.87
N LYS A 38 12.07 2.28 -4.67
CA LYS A 38 12.40 2.81 -3.34
C LYS A 38 11.12 2.95 -2.51
N PRO A 39 11.13 2.48 -1.25
CA PRO A 39 10.10 2.81 -0.28
C PRO A 39 9.99 4.33 -0.06
N LEU A 40 8.77 4.82 0.11
CA LEU A 40 8.41 6.21 0.39
C LEU A 40 8.31 6.49 1.89
N LEU A 41 8.30 5.45 2.72
CA LEU A 41 8.32 5.58 4.18
C LEU A 41 9.65 6.20 4.64
N SER A 42 9.58 7.12 5.60
CA SER A 42 10.75 7.76 6.21
C SER A 42 11.54 6.84 7.16
N GLN A 43 10.91 5.78 7.65
CA GLN A 43 11.52 4.79 8.54
C GLN A 43 12.34 3.75 7.79
N ASN A 44 13.24 3.05 8.51
CA ASN A 44 14.02 1.96 7.94
C ASN A 44 13.13 0.75 7.61
N THR A 45 13.07 0.39 6.33
CA THR A 45 12.22 -0.68 5.79
C THR A 45 12.96 -1.97 5.48
N GLN A 46 14.28 -2.06 5.72
CA GLN A 46 15.12 -3.20 5.31
C GLN A 46 14.67 -4.57 5.84
N LYS A 47 13.95 -4.61 6.97
CA LYS A 47 13.46 -5.85 7.58
C LYS A 47 11.95 -6.07 7.37
N MET A 48 11.29 -5.19 6.63
CA MET A 48 9.85 -5.29 6.38
C MET A 48 9.59 -6.09 5.10
N LYS A 49 8.47 -6.83 5.08
CA LYS A 49 8.00 -7.43 3.82
C LYS A 49 7.51 -6.33 2.90
N TYR A 50 7.63 -6.51 1.59
CA TYR A 50 7.14 -5.53 0.61
C TYR A 50 5.64 -5.24 0.74
N THR A 51 4.84 -6.25 1.10
CA THR A 51 3.41 -6.08 1.39
C THR A 51 3.16 -5.20 2.61
N ASP A 52 3.97 -5.33 3.66
CA ASP A 52 3.88 -4.48 4.85
C ASP A 52 4.23 -3.03 4.50
N ILE A 53 5.30 -2.82 3.73
CA ILE A 53 5.69 -1.48 3.26
C ILE A 53 4.57 -0.85 2.43
N ALA A 54 4.02 -1.60 1.47
CA ALA A 54 2.93 -1.13 0.62
C ALA A 54 1.68 -0.74 1.42
N ILE A 55 1.28 -1.56 2.41
CA ILE A 55 0.14 -1.23 3.30
C ILE A 55 0.40 0.08 4.04
N ASP A 56 1.60 0.28 4.60
CA ASP A 56 1.92 1.48 5.36
C ASP A 56 2.04 2.74 4.48
N GLU A 57 2.59 2.61 3.27
CA GLU A 57 2.63 3.71 2.30
C GLU A 57 1.23 4.16 1.89
N ILE A 58 0.34 3.19 1.62
CA ILE A 58 -1.06 3.46 1.31
C ILE A 58 -1.74 4.10 2.52
N ALA A 59 -1.63 3.49 3.71
CA ALA A 59 -2.24 4.02 4.94
C ALA A 59 -1.79 5.45 5.27
N SER A 60 -0.55 5.80 4.94
CA SER A 60 0.02 7.14 5.14
C SER A 60 -0.40 8.15 4.07
N GLY A 61 -1.14 7.73 3.03
CA GLY A 61 -1.57 8.60 1.92
C GLY A 61 -0.43 9.01 1.00
N LEU A 62 0.71 8.29 1.03
CA LEU A 62 1.89 8.60 0.20
C LEU A 62 1.68 8.21 -1.27
N LEU A 63 0.69 7.38 -1.54
CA LEU A 63 0.31 6.90 -2.87
C LEU A 63 -1.12 7.37 -3.18
N LYS A 64 -1.31 7.92 -4.37
CA LYS A 64 -2.64 8.26 -4.88
C LYS A 64 -3.20 7.08 -5.66
N ILE A 65 -4.29 6.49 -5.18
CA ILE A 65 -4.98 5.37 -5.82
C ILE A 65 -6.19 5.92 -6.57
N ASN A 66 -6.16 5.90 -7.90
CA ASN A 66 -7.21 6.48 -8.74
C ASN A 66 -8.32 5.48 -9.14
N GLY A 67 -8.30 4.26 -8.58
CA GLY A 67 -9.24 3.20 -8.94
C GLY A 67 -9.00 2.63 -10.35
N PHE A 68 -10.04 2.04 -10.94
CA PHE A 68 -9.99 1.46 -12.28
C PHE A 68 -10.22 2.54 -13.33
N THR A 69 -9.29 2.67 -14.27
CA THR A 69 -9.48 3.45 -15.48
C THR A 69 -9.69 2.51 -16.67
N GLU A 70 -10.74 2.75 -17.45
CA GLU A 70 -10.89 2.08 -18.72
C GLU A 70 -9.73 2.51 -19.64
N LYS A 71 -8.94 1.55 -20.11
CA LYS A 71 -7.99 1.81 -21.18
C LYS A 71 -8.79 1.97 -22.47
N LYS A 72 -8.97 3.21 -22.91
CA LYS A 72 -9.35 3.51 -24.30
C LYS A 72 -8.27 3.07 -25.27
#